data_AF-A0A0G0JVX0-F1
#
_entry.id   AF-A0A0G0JVX0-F1
#
_cell.length_a   1.000
_cell.length_b   1.000
_cell.length_c   1.000
_cell.angle_alpha   90.00
_cell.angle_beta   90.00
_cell.angle_gamma   90.00
#
_symmetry.space_group_name_H-M   'P 1'
#
loop_
_entity.id
_entity.type
_entity.pdbx_description
1 polymer ?
#
loop_
_entity_poly.entity_id
_entity_poly.type
_entity_poly.pdbx_seq_one_letter_code
_entity_poly.pdbx_strand_id
1 'polypeptide(L)'
;MNDDSLLRKPHSVRQLALGMAAYSSASVFGPLVLFIFLGIFLDKRFNTSPIFLLLSVAAAFVLTNFLLFKKVRLLIRKFNELDEKKKSATADVKSVNQL
;
A
#
# COMPACT_ATOMS: atom_id res chain seq x y z
N MET A 1 17.23 -31.36 -19.21
CA MET A 1 17.01 -30.35 -20.27
C MET A 1 15.62 -29.76 -20.04
N ASN A 2 15.60 -28.47 -19.69
CA ASN A 2 14.51 -27.49 -19.73
C ASN A 2 13.38 -27.60 -18.68
N ASP A 3 13.59 -26.83 -17.60
CA ASP A 3 12.68 -26.58 -16.46
C ASP A 3 11.96 -25.24 -16.65
N ASP A 4 11.37 -25.02 -17.84
CA ASP A 4 10.77 -23.74 -18.25
C ASP A 4 9.28 -23.62 -17.87
N SER A 5 8.84 -24.35 -16.85
CA SER A 5 7.43 -24.37 -16.41
C SER A 5 7.04 -23.20 -15.49
N LEU A 6 7.93 -22.25 -15.22
CA LEU A 6 7.62 -21.00 -14.50
C LEU A 6 6.93 -19.94 -15.39
N LEU A 7 6.00 -20.38 -16.24
CA LEU A 7 5.21 -19.54 -17.13
C LEU A 7 4.15 -18.75 -16.34
N ARG A 8 4.61 -17.61 -15.81
CA ARG A 8 3.91 -16.33 -15.64
C ARG A 8 2.41 -16.38 -16.00
N LYS A 9 1.58 -16.81 -15.03
CA LYS A 9 0.13 -16.70 -15.12
C LYS A 9 -0.22 -15.24 -15.46
N PRO A 10 -0.97 -14.94 -16.54
CA PRO A 10 -1.42 -13.58 -16.78
C PRO A 10 -2.30 -13.20 -15.59
N HIS A 11 -1.78 -12.35 -14.70
CA HIS A 11 -2.58 -11.87 -13.59
C HIS A 11 -3.77 -11.14 -14.19
N SER A 12 -4.93 -11.79 -14.10
CA SER A 12 -6.20 -11.20 -14.48
C SER A 12 -6.29 -9.84 -13.78
N VAL A 13 -6.62 -8.79 -14.52
CA VAL A 13 -6.82 -7.43 -13.98
C VAL A 13 -7.70 -7.43 -12.73
N ARG A 14 -8.62 -8.41 -12.61
CA ARG A 14 -9.41 -8.67 -11.41
C ARG A 14 -8.57 -9.05 -10.18
N GLN A 15 -7.60 -9.95 -10.33
CA GLN A 15 -6.70 -10.34 -9.23
C GLN A 15 -5.78 -9.21 -8.81
N LEU A 16 -5.29 -8.41 -9.77
CA LEU A 16 -4.51 -7.20 -9.49
C LEU A 16 -5.34 -6.17 -8.73
N ALA A 17 -6.56 -5.88 -9.20
CA ALA A 17 -7.47 -4.97 -8.53
C ALA A 17 -7.84 -5.47 -7.12
N LEU A 18 -8.13 -6.77 -6.98
CA LEU A 18 -8.45 -7.38 -5.69
C LEU A 18 -7.25 -7.31 -4.72
N GLY A 19 -6.03 -7.58 -5.20
CA GLY A 19 -4.81 -7.48 -4.40
C GLY A 19 -4.52 -6.05 -3.95
N MET A 20 -4.70 -5.07 -4.84
CA MET A 20 -4.55 -3.64 -4.48
C MET A 20 -5.63 -3.19 -3.49
N ALA A 21 -6.88 -3.60 -3.69
CA ALA A 21 -7.96 -3.32 -2.76
C ALA A 21 -7.68 -3.93 -1.38
N ALA A 22 -7.35 -5.22 -1.32
CA ALA A 22 -7.04 -5.91 -0.07
C ALA A 22 -5.85 -5.27 0.66
N TYR A 23 -4.77 -4.93 -0.05
CA TYR A 23 -3.62 -4.26 0.55
C TYR A 23 -3.96 -2.87 1.10
N SER A 24 -4.74 -2.09 0.35
CA SER A 24 -5.21 -0.77 0.77
C SER A 24 -6.11 -0.87 2.00
N SER A 25 -7.12 -1.74 1.95
CA SER A 25 -8.01 -2.01 3.07
C SER A 25 -7.26 -2.47 4.30
N ALA A 26 -6.36 -3.45 4.20
CA ALA A 26 -5.56 -3.92 5.33
C ALA A 26 -4.68 -2.80 5.92
N SER A 27 -4.15 -1.92 5.09
CA SER A 27 -3.35 -0.77 5.54
C SER A 27 -4.14 0.28 6.32
N VAL A 28 -5.47 0.33 6.13
CA VAL A 28 -6.38 1.24 6.85
C VAL A 28 -6.97 0.54 8.08
N PHE A 29 -7.49 -0.68 7.90
CA PHE A 29 -8.10 -1.46 8.97
C PHE A 29 -7.09 -1.83 10.07
N GLY A 30 -5.83 -2.10 9.73
CA GLY A 30 -4.79 -2.43 10.71
C GLY A 30 -4.67 -1.40 11.85
N PRO A 31 -4.30 -0.14 11.56
CA PRO A 31 -4.24 0.90 12.58
C PRO A 31 -5.62 1.19 13.18
N LEU A 32 -6.71 1.19 12.39
CA LEU A 32 -8.05 1.47 12.90
C LEU A 32 -8.46 0.50 14.03
N VAL A 33 -8.30 -0.80 13.82
CA VAL A 33 -8.61 -1.82 14.82
C VAL A 33 -7.72 -1.68 16.07
N LEU A 34 -6.44 -1.39 15.87
CA LEU A 34 -5.50 -1.15 16.96
C LEU A 34 -5.96 0.02 17.85
N PHE A 35 -6.28 1.17 17.25
CA PHE A 35 -6.71 2.36 17.98
C PHE A 35 -8.09 2.19 18.62
N ILE A 36 -9.03 1.49 17.98
CA ILE A 36 -10.32 1.17 18.60
C ILE A 36 -10.11 0.32 19.86
N PHE A 37 -9.26 -0.71 19.78
CA PHE A 37 -8.97 -1.58 20.92
C PHE A 37 -8.32 -0.79 22.08
N LEU A 38 -7.34 0.06 21.76
CA LEU A 38 -6.71 0.96 22.73
C LEU A 38 -7.72 1.94 23.36
N GLY A 39 -8.62 2.51 22.56
CA GLY A 39 -9.64 3.44 23.03
C GLY A 39 -10.63 2.79 24.00
N ILE A 40 -11.13 1.60 23.64
CA ILE A 40 -12.02 0.81 24.51
C ILE A 40 -11.30 0.42 25.81
N PHE A 41 -10.04 0.01 25.71
CA PHE A 41 -9.25 -0.36 26.89
C PHE A 41 -9.04 0.83 27.84
N LEU A 42 -8.76 2.02 27.31
CA LEU A 42 -8.62 3.24 28.09
C LEU A 42 -9.95 3.66 28.73
N ASP A 43 -11.05 3.69 27.97
CA ASP A 43 -12.38 4.05 28.51
C ASP A 43 -12.78 3.10 29.65
N LYS A 44 -12.51 1.79 29.50
CA LYS A 44 -12.76 0.80 30.56
C LYS A 44 -11.87 1.00 31.79
N ARG A 45 -10.62 1.44 31.61
CA ARG A 45 -9.67 1.65 32.72
C ARG A 45 -10.00 2.91 33.53
N PHE A 46 -10.45 3.97 32.86
CA PHE A 46 -10.73 5.27 33.47
C PHE A 46 -12.22 5.49 33.78
N ASN A 47 -13.09 4.51 33.51
CA ASN A 47 -14.54 4.56 33.74
C ASN A 47 -15.17 5.84 33.17
N THR A 48 -14.59 6.32 32.07
CA THR A 48 -14.94 7.60 31.45
C THR A 48 -15.98 7.33 30.37
N SER A 49 -16.90 8.27 30.16
CA SER A 49 -17.76 8.33 28.96
C SER A 49 -16.90 8.13 27.69
N PRO A 50 -17.47 7.65 26.56
CA PRO A 50 -16.74 7.14 25.38
C PRO A 50 -15.96 8.20 24.56
N ILE A 51 -15.23 9.07 25.25
CA ILE A 51 -14.49 10.22 24.79
C ILE A 51 -13.09 9.78 24.37
N PHE A 52 -12.46 8.83 25.10
CA PHE A 52 -11.16 8.30 24.69
C PHE A 52 -11.28 7.41 23.45
N LEU A 53 -12.37 6.65 23.32
CA LEU A 53 -12.68 5.97 22.06
C LEU A 53 -12.82 6.96 20.90
N LEU A 54 -13.56 8.05 21.10
CA LEU A 54 -13.75 9.07 20.05
C LEU A 54 -12.43 9.73 19.65
N LEU A 55 -11.59 10.12 20.62
CA LEU A 55 -10.27 10.68 20.37
C LEU A 55 -9.34 9.68 19.66
N SER A 56 -9.38 8.41 20.06
CA SER A 56 -8.56 7.36 19.46
C SER A 56 -8.96 7.10 18.00
N VAL A 57 -10.26 7.06 17.70
CA VAL A 57 -10.78 6.94 16.33
C VAL A 57 -10.43 8.17 15.49
N ALA A 58 -10.55 9.38 16.05
CA ALA A 58 -10.14 10.61 15.37
C ALA A 58 -8.63 10.62 15.07
N ALA A 59 -7.80 10.20 16.02
CA ALA A 59 -6.35 10.05 15.81
C ALA A 59 -6.03 8.99 14.75
N ALA A 60 -6.73 7.86 14.75
CA ALA A 60 -6.59 6.82 13.73
C ALA A 60 -6.96 7.35 12.33
N PHE A 61 -8.01 8.16 12.22
CA PHE A 61 -8.43 8.78 10.97
C PHE A 61 -7.37 9.76 10.42
N VAL A 62 -6.80 10.61 11.27
CA VAL A 62 -5.72 11.52 10.87
C VAL A 62 -4.48 10.74 10.45
N LEU A 63 -4.11 9.72 11.22
CA LEU A 63 -2.94 8.89 10.93
C LEU A 63 -3.10 8.12 9.62
N THR A 64 -4.27 7.53 9.36
CA THR A 64 -4.55 6.80 8.11
C THR A 64 -4.49 7.71 6.90
N ASN A 65 -5.01 8.94 6.99
CA ASN A 65 -4.87 9.94 5.93
C ASN A 65 -3.38 10.24 5.65
N PHE A 66 -2.58 10.49 6.69
CA PHE A 66 -1.16 10.80 6.53
C PHE A 66 -0.38 9.62 5.93
N LEU A 67 -0.69 8.40 6.36
CA LEU A 67 -0.05 7.17 5.89
C LEU A 67 -0.38 6.89 4.42
N LEU A 68 -1.64 7.12 4.02
CA LEU A 68 -2.09 6.97 2.65
C LEU A 68 -1.37 7.96 1.72
N PHE A 69 -1.27 9.23 2.10
CA PHE A 69 -0.51 10.24 1.35
C PHE A 69 0.96 9.86 1.15
N LYS A 70 1.61 9.33 2.20
CA LYS A 70 3.01 8.88 2.11
C LYS A 70 3.16 7.71 1.14
N LYS A 71 2.25 6.73 1.18
CA LYS A 71 2.27 5.59 0.26
C LYS A 71 2.02 5.99 -1.19
N VAL A 72 1.05 6.87 -1.43
CA VAL A 72 0.75 7.38 -2.78
C VAL A 72 1.96 8.10 -3.37
N ARG A 73 2.63 8.98 -2.61
CA ARG A 73 3.87 9.64 -3.05
C ARG A 73 4.99 8.64 -3.38
N LEU A 74 5.15 7.61 -2.56
CA LEU A 74 6.15 6.57 -2.79
C LEU A 74 5.85 5.75 -4.05
N LEU A 75 4.56 5.46 -4.31
CA LEU A 75 4.13 4.74 -5.50
C LEU A 75 4.39 5.58 -6.77
N ILE A 76 4.05 6.89 -6.74
CA ILE A 76 4.32 7.82 -7.84
C ILE A 76 5.83 7.89 -8.15
N ARG A 77 6.68 7.98 -7.14
CA ARG A 77 8.15 7.97 -7.33
C ARG A 77 8.64 6.68 -8.00
N LYS A 78 8.15 5.53 -7.55
CA LYS A 78 8.49 4.23 -8.14
C LYS A 78 8.04 4.12 -9.60
N PHE A 79 6.87 4.66 -9.94
CA PHE A 79 6.41 4.71 -11.33
C PHE A 79 7.35 5.55 -12.20
N ASN A 80 7.72 6.76 -11.76
CA ASN A 80 8.64 7.62 -12.51
C ASN A 80 10.04 6.98 -12.68
N GLU A 81 10.56 6.34 -11.64
CA GLU A 81 11.85 5.63 -11.73
C GLU A 81 11.80 4.43 -12.70
N LEU A 82 10.67 3.71 -12.75
CA LEU A 82 10.48 2.62 -13.70
C LEU A 82 10.43 3.14 -15.14
N ASP A 83 9.78 4.28 -15.38
CA ASP A 83 9.70 4.89 -16.72
C ASP A 83 11.08 5.37 -17.22
N GLU A 84 11.87 6.03 -16.37
CA GLU A 84 13.24 6.46 -16.69
C GLU A 84 14.18 5.27 -16.95
N LYS A 85 14.05 4.20 -16.17
CA LYS A 85 14.85 2.97 -16.35
C LYS A 85 14.46 2.21 -17.63
N LYS A 86 13.17 2.24 -17.99
CA LYS A 86 12.68 1.63 -19.24
C LYS A 86 13.17 2.41 -20.46
N LYS A 87 13.23 3.74 -20.37
CA LYS A 87 13.70 4.63 -21.45
C LYS A 87 15.19 4.48 -21.72
N SER A 88 16.01 4.37 -20.67
CA SER A 88 17.46 4.15 -20.78
C SER A 88 17.81 2.74 -21.31
N ALA A 89 17.12 1.69 -20.87
CA ALA A 89 17.30 0.34 -21.41
C ALA A 89 16.89 0.22 -22.89
N THR A 90 15.84 0.94 -23.30
CA THR A 90 15.39 0.93 -24.71
C THR A 90 16.33 1.75 -25.61
N ALA A 91 17.00 2.78 -25.07
CA ALA A 91 18.01 3.55 -25.80
C ALA A 91 19.31 2.75 -26.00
N ASP A 92 19.72 1.96 -25.01
CA ASP A 92 20.93 1.11 -25.04
C ASP A 92 20.77 -0.11 -25.98
N VAL A 93 19.58 -0.72 -26.03
CA VAL A 93 19.31 -1.81 -26.99
C VAL A 93 19.32 -1.30 -28.45
N LYS A 94 18.94 -0.04 -28.67
CA LYS A 94 18.86 0.54 -30.02
C LYS A 94 20.22 0.96 -30.58
N SER A 95 21.20 1.27 -29.73
CA SER A 95 22.57 1.58 -30.15
C SER A 95 23.37 0.34 -30.54
N VAL A 96 23.13 -0.80 -29.88
CA VAL A 96 23.78 -2.08 -30.20
C VAL A 96 23.31 -2.66 -31.54
N ASN A 97 22.05 -2.44 -31.91
CA ASN A 97 21.46 -3.01 -33.13
C ASN A 97 21.65 -2.14 -34.40
N GLN A 98 22.43 -1.05 -34.30
CA GLN A 98 22.79 -0.16 -35.42
C GLN A 98 24.28 -0.25 -35.82
N LEU A 99 25.03 -1.19 -35.23
CA LEU A 99 26.38 -1.62 -35.64
C LEU A 99 26.28 -2.98 -36.35
#